data_AF-A0A2M9ZM28-F1
#
_entry.id   AF-A0A2M9ZM28-F1
#
_cell.length_a   1.000
_cell.length_b   1.000
_cell.length_c   1.000
_cell.angle_alpha   90.00
_cell.angle_beta   90.00
_cell.angle_gamma   90.00
#
_symmetry.space_group_name_H-M   'P 1'
#
loop_
_entity.id
_entity.type
_entity.pdbx_description
1 polymer ?
#
loop_
_entity_poly.entity_id
_entity_poly.type
_entity_poly.pdbx_seq_one_letter_code
_entity_poly.pdbx_strand_id
1 'polypeptide(L)' 'MGKFLGYITPHFVGLVLILVGWWTTIINVGMLRFTDQSYFNQWTISGLVLILIGAYLPEIWIFIWKKVRQE' A
#
# COMPACT_ATOMS: atom_id res chain seq x y z
N MET A 1 0.14 25.53 -8.36
CA MET A 1 0.63 24.55 -7.36
C MET A 1 -0.41 23.53 -6.89
N GLY A 2 -1.64 23.93 -6.53
CA GLY A 2 -2.61 23.05 -5.84
C GLY A 2 -3.07 21.79 -6.62
N LYS A 3 -3.22 21.86 -7.95
CA LYS A 3 -3.60 20.70 -8.78
C LYS A 3 -2.50 19.62 -8.83
N PHE A 4 -1.22 20.04 -8.84
CA PHE A 4 -0.07 19.12 -8.86
C PHE A 4 0.09 18.36 -7.54
N LEU A 5 -0.04 19.06 -6.41
CA LEU A 5 -0.05 18.45 -5.07
C LEU A 5 -1.20 17.46 -4.90
N GLY A 6 -2.39 17.77 -5.43
CA GLY A 6 -3.54 16.87 -5.41
C GLY A 6 -3.35 15.56 -6.20
N TYR A 7 -2.44 15.54 -7.18
CA TYR A 7 -2.09 14.33 -7.95
C TYR A 7 -0.94 13.53 -7.34
N ILE A 8 0.08 14.21 -6.82
CA ILE A 8 1.26 13.54 -6.24
C ILE A 8 0.97 12.95 -4.86
N THR A 9 0.20 13.64 -4.04
CA THR A 9 -0.12 13.19 -2.67
C THR A 9 -0.72 11.78 -2.64
N PRO A 10 -1.77 11.45 -3.41
CA PRO A 10 -2.35 10.11 -3.40
C PRO A 10 -1.35 9.04 -3.86
N HIS A 11 -0.52 9.31 -4.87
CA HIS A 11 0.52 8.38 -5.31
C HIS A 11 1.61 8.18 -4.23
N PHE A 12 2.01 9.24 -3.54
CA PHE A 12 3.00 9.13 -2.47
C PHE A 12 2.45 8.32 -1.29
N VAL A 13 1.21 8.56 -0.88
CA VAL A 13 0.55 7.76 0.17
C VAL A 13 0.44 6.29 -0.25
N GLY A 14 0.06 6.03 -1.50
CA GLY A 14 0.02 4.67 -2.06
C GLY A 14 1.39 3.98 -2.02
N LEU A 15 2.45 4.70 -2.42
CA LEU A 15 3.82 4.20 -2.38
C LEU A 15 4.26 3.85 -0.95
N VAL A 16 3.96 4.70 0.03
CA VAL A 16 4.28 4.43 1.44
C VAL A 16 3.59 3.15 1.92
N LEU A 17 2.31 2.96 1.57
CA LEU A 17 1.59 1.72 1.92
C LEU A 17 2.22 0.48 1.27
N ILE A 18 2.63 0.57 0.00
CA ILE A 18 3.33 -0.53 -0.68
C ILE A 18 4.65 -0.85 0.03
N LEU A 19 5.46 0.16 0.36
CA LEU A 19 6.75 -0.02 1.03
C LEU A 19 6.58 -0.63 2.42
N VAL A 20 5.59 -0.20 3.20
CA VAL A 20 5.30 -0.76 4.53
C VAL A 20 4.80 -2.21 4.41
N GLY A 21 3.97 -2.52 3.41
CA GLY A 21 3.44 -3.86 3.20
C GLY A 21 4.55 -4.82 2.79
N TRP A 22 5.40 -4.40 1.87
CA TRP A 22 6.60 -5.12 1.44
C TRP A 22 7.61 -5.33 2.58
N TRP A 23 7.88 -4.28 3.36
CA TRP A 23 8.77 -4.39 4.52
C TRP A 23 8.24 -5.39 5.54
N THR A 24 6.93 -5.37 5.82
CA THR A 24 6.27 -6.31 6.74
C THR A 24 6.42 -7.76 6.28
N THR A 25 6.25 -8.04 4.98
CA THR A 25 6.41 -9.40 4.46
C THR A 25 7.86 -9.87 4.54
N ILE A 26 8.83 -9.02 4.22
CA ILE A 26 10.26 -9.35 4.34
C ILE A 26 10.64 -9.67 5.78
N ILE A 27 10.26 -8.81 6.74
CA ILE A 27 10.58 -9.04 8.15
C ILE A 27 9.96 -10.36 8.62
N ASN A 28 8.68 -10.60 8.30
CA ASN A 28 7.99 -11.82 8.70
C ASN A 28 8.73 -13.07 8.21
N VAL A 29 9.06 -13.12 6.91
CA VAL A 29 9.80 -14.26 6.35
C VAL A 29 11.21 -14.36 6.95
N GLY A 30 11.87 -13.22 7.19
CA GLY A 30 13.18 -13.17 7.83
C GLY A 30 13.18 -13.74 9.25
N MET A 31 12.15 -13.46 10.05
CA MET A 31 12.00 -13.99 11.40
C MET A 31 11.72 -15.49 11.40
N LEU A 32 10.93 -15.97 10.43
CA LEU A 32 10.52 -17.38 10.36
C LEU A 32 11.57 -18.30 9.74
N ARG A 33 12.63 -17.74 9.13
CA ARG A 33 13.68 -18.48 8.41
C ARG A 33 14.34 -19.60 9.22
N PHE A 34 14.37 -19.48 10.54
CA PHE A 34 14.98 -20.46 11.45
C PHE A 34 13.95 -21.18 12.32
N THR A 35 12.69 -21.21 11.86
CA THR A 35 11.56 -21.84 12.56
C THR A 35 10.88 -22.82 11.62
N ASP A 36 10.19 -23.83 12.16
CA ASP A 36 9.37 -24.78 11.37
C ASP A 36 7.98 -24.22 11.00
N GLN A 37 7.80 -22.90 11.08
CA GLN A 37 6.52 -22.24 10.81
C GLN A 37 6.39 -21.90 9.31
N SER A 38 5.15 -21.88 8.81
CA SER A 38 4.86 -21.48 7.43
C SER A 38 5.17 -20.00 7.18
N TYR A 39 5.85 -19.71 6.07
CA TYR A 39 6.06 -18.34 5.57
C TYR A 39 4.77 -17.68 5.05
N PHE A 40 3.79 -18.49 4.66
CA PHE A 40 2.48 -17.99 4.25
C PHE A 40 1.53 -18.04 5.44
N ASN A 41 1.38 -16.89 6.10
CA ASN A 41 0.59 -16.72 7.31
C ASN A 41 -0.06 -15.34 7.35
N GLN A 42 -0.73 -15.03 8.45
CA GLN A 42 -1.50 -13.80 8.62
C GLN A 42 -0.68 -12.52 8.33
N TRP A 43 0.61 -12.47 8.69
CA TRP A 43 1.47 -11.31 8.46
C TRP A 43 1.83 -11.12 6.98
N THR A 44 2.09 -12.22 6.27
CA THR A 44 2.35 -12.18 4.83
C THR A 44 1.08 -11.76 4.07
N ILE A 45 -0.09 -12.25 4.50
CA ILE A 45 -1.39 -11.86 3.94
C ILE A 45 -1.68 -10.38 4.24
N SER A 46 -1.45 -9.90 5.47
CA SER A 46 -1.67 -8.49 5.79
C SER A 46 -0.75 -7.56 5.00
N GLY A 47 0.52 -7.95 4.80
CA GLY A 47 1.44 -7.20 3.96
C GLY A 47 0.99 -7.15 2.51
N LEU A 48 0.49 -8.27 1.96
CA LEU A 48 -0.09 -8.32 0.62
C LEU A 48 -1.33 -7.40 0.50
N VAL A 49 -2.24 -7.44 1.47
CA VAL A 49 -3.42 -6.56 1.49
C VAL A 49 -2.99 -5.10 1.50
N LEU A 50 -1.98 -4.73 2.28
CA LEU A 50 -1.47 -3.36 2.35
C LEU A 50 -0.88 -2.90 1.00
N ILE A 51 -0.15 -3.79 0.31
CA ILE A 51 0.39 -3.52 -1.04
C ILE A 51 -0.75 -3.29 -2.03
N LEU A 52 -1.77 -4.14 -2.03
CA LEU A 52 -2.91 -4.01 -2.92
C LEU A 52 -3.68 -2.70 -2.66
N ILE A 53 -3.95 -2.38 -1.40
CA ILE A 53 -4.57 -1.10 -1.03
C ILE A 53 -3.70 0.05 -1.51
N GLY A 54 -2.40 0.04 -1.24
CA GLY A 54 -1.47 1.08 -1.68
C GLY A 54 -1.41 1.26 -3.20
N ALA A 55 -1.55 0.18 -3.96
CA ALA A 55 -1.55 0.23 -5.42
C ALA A 55 -2.82 0.88 -6.00
N TYR A 56 -4.00 0.58 -5.46
CA TYR A 56 -5.28 1.08 -5.97
C TYR A 56 -5.76 2.37 -5.30
N LEU A 57 -5.27 2.69 -4.11
CA LEU A 57 -5.65 3.90 -3.37
C LEU A 57 -5.50 5.17 -4.21
N PRO A 58 -4.43 5.38 -5.00
CA PRO A 58 -4.27 6.63 -5.73
C PRO A 58 -5.34 6.84 -6.80
N GLU A 59 -5.71 5.78 -7.52
CA GLU A 59 -6.75 5.83 -8.56
C GLU A 59 -8.12 6.14 -7.95
N ILE A 60 -8.47 5.44 -6.86
CA ILE A 60 -9.72 5.65 -6.12
C ILE A 60 -9.78 7.08 -5.59
N TRP A 61 -8.68 7.57 -5.02
CA TRP A 61 -8.61 8.92 -4.48
C TRP A 61 -8.83 9.96 -5.57
N ILE A 62 -8.09 9.88 -6.68
CA ILE A 62 -8.21 10.83 -7.80
C ILE A 62 -9.62 10.78 -8.40
N PHE A 63 -10.21 9.60 -8.54
CA PHE A 63 -11.58 9.43 -9.02
C PHE A 63 -12.60 10.15 -8.12
N ILE A 64 -12.53 9.94 -6.81
CA ILE A 64 -13.40 10.61 -5.84
C ILE A 64 -13.21 12.12 -5.89
N TRP A 65 -11.95 12.58 -5.94
CA TRP A 65 -11.64 14.01 -5.97
C TRP A 65 -12.19 14.71 -7.21
N LYS A 66 -12.07 14.09 -8.38
CA LYS A 66 -12.67 14.60 -9.63
C LYS A 66 -14.19 14.66 -9.52
N LYS A 67 -14.82 13.59 -9.03
CA LYS A 67 -16.28 13.52 -8.86
C LYS A 67 -16.83 14.60 -7.91
N VAL A 68 -16.13 14.87 -6.82
CA VAL A 68 -16.54 15.88 -5.83
C VAL A 68 -16.39 17.30 -6.37
N ARG A 69 -15.43 17.55 -7.26
CA ARG A 69 -15.09 18.92 -7.69
C ARG A 69 -15.80 19.39 -8.97
N GLN A 70 -16.71 18.58 -9.54
CA GLN A 70 -17.50 18.88 -10.75
C GLN A 70 -16.70 19.63 -11.84
N GLU A 71 -15.56 19.06 -12.25
CA GLU A 71 -14.99 19.28 -13.60
C GLU A 71 -15.48 18.16 -14.52
#